data_AF-A0A5N6E7M2-F1
#
_entry.id   AF-A0A5N6E7M2-F1
#
_cell.length_a   1.000
_cell.length_b   1.000
_cell.length_c   1.000
_cell.angle_alpha   90.00
_cell.angle_beta   90.00
_cell.angle_gamma   90.00
#
_symmetry.space_group_name_H-M   'P 1'
#
loop_
_entity.id
_entity.type
_entity.pdbx_description
1 polymer ?
#
loop_
_entity_poly.entity_id
_entity_poly.type
_entity_poly.pdbx_seq_one_letter_code
_entity_poly.pdbx_strand_id
1 'polypeptide(L)'
;MDLFSYNPTYRIWICTSCQYAVCPRRLEGHLRRQHGKHPTAATPVLRQAALTAMLQRPWLDPAQEPCVFPPSSSAPVPGLPVFPGLGCIHCPYVCRARETLRNHLLRVHPETTRVGRGGRRPPNDLESLGRPIYCQRFFPSAAGSTFFEIQSSAQAKRLLQKPAGMSRVAFIQAQANLDLDCDLAADRADDQQISAQGDPTEISPWLELTQWPK
;
A
#
# COMPACT_ATOMS: atom_id res chain seq x y z
N MET A 1 1.13 -21.58 2.08
CA MET A 1 0.68 -21.25 0.71
C MET A 1 -0.30 -20.10 0.85
N ASP A 2 0.19 -18.86 0.82
CA ASP A 2 -0.63 -17.70 1.17
C ASP A 2 -0.94 -16.88 -0.08
N LEU A 3 -1.87 -17.39 -0.89
CA LEU A 3 -2.48 -16.64 -1.99
C LEU A 3 -3.20 -15.38 -1.48
N PHE A 4 -3.60 -15.39 -0.21
CA PHE A 4 -4.36 -14.32 0.41
C PHE A 4 -3.69 -13.85 1.69
N SER A 5 -3.69 -12.53 1.88
CA SER A 5 -3.34 -11.88 3.13
C SER A 5 -4.61 -11.27 3.73
N TYR A 6 -4.88 -11.55 5.00
CA TYR A 6 -6.02 -10.96 5.71
C TYR A 6 -5.61 -9.65 6.36
N ASN A 7 -6.37 -8.59 6.07
CA ASN A 7 -6.26 -7.33 6.80
C ASN A 7 -7.42 -7.24 7.82
N PRO A 8 -7.14 -7.36 9.14
CA PRO A 8 -8.17 -7.33 10.17
C PRO A 8 -8.83 -5.95 10.33
N THR A 9 -8.10 -4.87 10.09
CA THR A 9 -8.59 -3.49 10.26
C THR A 9 -9.76 -3.19 9.33
N TYR A 10 -9.67 -3.62 8.06
CA TYR A 10 -10.73 -3.40 7.06
C TYR A 10 -11.56 -4.65 6.78
N ARG A 11 -11.30 -5.77 7.47
CA ARG A 11 -11.96 -7.07 7.26
C ARG A 11 -11.91 -7.53 5.80
N ILE A 12 -10.77 -7.33 5.12
CA ILE A 12 -10.60 -7.67 3.70
C ILE A 12 -9.55 -8.75 3.51
N TRP A 13 -9.78 -9.60 2.51
CA TRP A 13 -8.79 -10.56 2.02
C TRP A 13 -8.15 -10.03 0.74
N ILE A 14 -6.83 -9.87 0.76
CA ILE A 14 -6.06 -9.31 -0.35
C ILE A 14 -5.35 -10.45 -1.07
N CYS A 15 -5.63 -10.62 -2.35
CA CYS A 15 -4.88 -11.57 -3.18
C CYS A 15 -3.45 -11.03 -3.40
N THR A 16 -2.44 -11.79 -2.98
CA THR A 16 -1.03 -11.35 -3.02
C THR A 16 -0.47 -11.25 -4.44
N SER A 17 -0.92 -12.15 -5.33
CA SER A 17 -0.53 -12.19 -6.74
C SER A 17 -1.24 -11.13 -7.58
N CYS A 18 -2.56 -10.98 -7.39
CA CYS A 18 -3.39 -10.07 -8.17
C CYS A 18 -3.46 -8.65 -7.58
N GLN A 19 -3.06 -8.49 -6.32
CA GLN A 19 -2.91 -7.21 -5.62
C GLN A 19 -4.23 -6.43 -5.55
N TYR A 20 -5.32 -7.09 -5.19
CA TYR A 20 -6.59 -6.45 -4.86
C TYR A 20 -7.35 -7.24 -3.81
N ALA A 21 -8.25 -6.54 -3.11
CA ALA A 21 -9.18 -7.16 -2.19
C ALA A 21 -10.24 -7.96 -2.95
N VAL A 22 -10.51 -9.17 -2.47
CA VAL A 22 -11.56 -10.05 -2.98
C VAL A 22 -12.74 -9.95 -2.04
N CYS A 23 -13.96 -10.06 -2.56
CA CYS A 23 -15.17 -10.18 -1.74
C CYS A 23 -15.71 -11.63 -1.80
N PRO A 24 -16.49 -12.08 -0.81
CA PRO A 24 -16.91 -13.47 -0.70
C PRO A 24 -17.58 -13.98 -1.98
N ARG A 25 -18.51 -13.20 -2.53
CA ARG A 25 -19.29 -13.53 -3.73
C ARG A 25 -18.45 -13.68 -5.00
N ARG A 26 -17.27 -13.05 -5.05
CA ARG A 26 -16.40 -13.06 -6.23
C ARG A 26 -15.18 -13.97 -6.06
N LEU A 27 -14.97 -14.55 -4.86
CA LEU A 27 -13.83 -15.42 -4.60
C LEU A 27 -13.79 -16.60 -5.55
N GLU A 28 -14.91 -17.29 -5.74
CA GLU A 28 -14.95 -18.48 -6.59
C GLU A 28 -14.58 -18.14 -8.05
N GLY A 29 -15.16 -17.07 -8.59
CA GLY A 29 -14.88 -16.60 -9.94
C GLY A 29 -13.43 -16.10 -10.09
N HIS A 30 -12.90 -15.43 -9.06
CA HIS A 30 -11.51 -15.01 -8.98
C HIS A 30 -10.56 -16.21 -9.01
N LEU A 31 -10.76 -17.17 -8.11
CA LEU A 31 -9.97 -18.40 -8.04
C LEU A 31 -9.99 -19.18 -9.36
N ARG A 32 -11.16 -19.33 -9.97
CA ARG A 32 -11.29 -20.03 -11.26
C ARG A 32 -10.55 -19.34 -12.40
N ARG A 33 -10.65 -18.01 -12.49
CA ARG A 33 -10.08 -17.23 -13.61
C ARG A 33 -8.60 -16.93 -13.45
N GLN A 34 -8.17 -16.59 -12.24
CA GLN A 34 -6.80 -16.12 -11.97
C GLN A 34 -5.91 -17.22 -11.37
N HIS A 35 -6.51 -18.22 -10.71
CA HIS A 35 -5.80 -19.27 -9.97
C HIS A 35 -6.27 -20.69 -10.31
N GLY A 36 -6.89 -20.92 -11.48
CA GLY A 36 -7.47 -22.22 -11.83
C GLY A 36 -6.46 -23.37 -11.94
N LYS A 37 -5.17 -23.07 -12.06
CA LYS A 37 -4.08 -24.06 -12.05
C LYS A 37 -3.39 -24.20 -10.69
N HIS A 38 -3.76 -23.37 -9.70
CA HIS A 38 -3.12 -23.39 -8.40
C HIS A 38 -3.62 -24.59 -7.58
N PRO A 39 -2.76 -25.32 -6.84
CA PRO A 39 -3.16 -26.50 -6.07
C PRO A 39 -4.36 -26.25 -5.16
N THR A 40 -4.42 -25.12 -4.47
CA THR A 40 -5.51 -24.73 -3.55
C THR A 40 -6.83 -24.36 -4.24
N ALA A 41 -6.86 -24.23 -5.57
CA ALA A 41 -8.02 -23.72 -6.31
C ALA A 41 -8.34 -24.50 -7.61
N ALA A 42 -7.61 -25.60 -7.85
CA ALA A 42 -7.71 -26.38 -9.08
C ALA A 42 -9.09 -27.05 -9.25
N THR A 43 -9.72 -27.47 -8.15
CA THR A 43 -11.02 -28.16 -8.18
C THR A 43 -12.11 -27.32 -7.52
N PRO A 44 -13.40 -27.54 -7.87
CA PRO A 44 -14.53 -26.92 -7.17
C PRO A 44 -14.50 -27.17 -5.66
N VAL A 45 -14.15 -28.38 -5.22
CA VAL A 45 -14.08 -28.76 -3.80
C VAL A 45 -13.04 -27.93 -3.06
N LEU A 46 -11.86 -27.72 -3.66
CA LEU A 46 -10.81 -26.91 -3.05
C LEU A 46 -11.17 -25.42 -3.00
N ARG A 47 -11.82 -24.91 -4.05
CA ARG A 47 -12.36 -23.53 -4.04
C ARG A 47 -13.41 -23.34 -2.95
N GLN A 48 -14.28 -24.31 -2.75
CA GLN A 48 -15.29 -24.28 -1.69
C GLN A 48 -14.65 -24.37 -0.30
N ALA A 49 -13.66 -25.26 -0.11
CA ALA A 49 -12.90 -25.37 1.14
C ALA A 49 -12.18 -24.05 1.48
N ALA A 50 -11.57 -23.39 0.49
CA ALA A 50 -10.95 -22.08 0.67
C ALA A 50 -11.97 -21.01 1.10
N LEU A 51 -13.15 -20.99 0.46
CA LEU A 51 -14.24 -20.09 0.83
C LEU A 51 -14.69 -20.33 2.28
N THR A 52 -14.94 -21.59 2.66
CA THR A 52 -15.33 -21.96 4.02
C THR A 52 -14.29 -21.57 5.05
N ALA A 53 -12.99 -21.73 4.75
CA ALA A 53 -11.91 -21.33 5.62
C ALA A 53 -11.82 -19.80 5.78
N MET A 54 -11.98 -19.05 4.69
CA MET A 54 -11.90 -17.58 4.73
C MET A 54 -13.12 -16.93 5.42
N LEU A 55 -14.29 -17.58 5.36
CA LEU A 55 -15.50 -17.15 6.06
C LEU A 55 -15.42 -17.31 7.59
N GLN A 56 -14.42 -18.02 8.12
CA GLN A 56 -14.19 -18.10 9.58
C GLN A 56 -13.76 -16.75 10.18
N ARG A 57 -13.37 -15.79 9.33
CA ARG A 57 -13.03 -14.42 9.75
C ARG A 57 -14.07 -13.43 9.21
N PRO A 58 -14.35 -12.35 9.94
CA PRO A 58 -15.20 -11.27 9.43
C PRO A 58 -14.69 -10.79 8.06
N TRP A 59 -15.58 -10.75 7.07
CA TRP A 59 -15.22 -10.39 5.71
C TRP A 59 -16.20 -9.36 5.15
N LEU A 60 -15.68 -8.17 4.88
CA LEU A 60 -16.38 -7.07 4.23
C LEU A 60 -16.98 -7.50 2.88
N ASP A 61 -18.30 -7.39 2.76
CA ASP A 61 -19.01 -7.50 1.49
C ASP A 61 -19.55 -6.11 1.05
N PRO A 62 -18.92 -5.46 0.06
CA PRO A 62 -19.35 -4.15 -0.45
C PRO A 62 -20.77 -4.11 -1.01
N ALA A 63 -21.38 -5.28 -1.27
CA ALA A 63 -22.76 -5.36 -1.71
C ALA A 63 -23.77 -5.33 -0.55
N GLN A 64 -23.34 -5.58 0.68
CA GLN A 64 -24.21 -5.72 1.85
C GLN A 64 -23.98 -4.63 2.90
N GLU A 65 -22.74 -4.12 3.02
CA GLU A 65 -22.39 -3.11 4.00
C GLU A 65 -21.51 -1.99 3.39
N PRO A 66 -21.58 -0.76 3.92
CA PRO A 66 -20.74 0.32 3.45
C PRO A 66 -19.27 0.03 3.75
N CYS A 67 -18.41 0.30 2.78
CA CYS A 67 -16.97 0.12 2.94
C CYS A 67 -16.40 1.22 3.85
N VAL A 68 -15.67 0.82 4.89
CA VAL A 68 -14.90 1.75 5.71
C VAL A 68 -13.53 1.93 5.05
N PHE A 69 -13.29 3.13 4.52
CA PHE A 69 -12.02 3.48 3.91
C PHE A 69 -11.10 4.14 4.95
N PRO A 70 -9.79 3.95 4.82
CA PRO A 70 -8.87 4.62 5.70
C PRO A 70 -8.89 6.14 5.45
N PRO A 71 -8.59 6.94 6.49
CA PRO A 71 -8.48 8.38 6.34
C PRO A 71 -7.31 8.75 5.42
N SER A 72 -7.35 9.96 4.85
CA SER A 72 -6.31 10.46 3.92
C SER A 72 -4.90 10.51 4.52
N SER A 73 -4.78 10.55 5.84
CA SER A 73 -3.51 10.52 6.59
C SER A 73 -2.99 9.10 6.88
N SER A 74 -3.68 8.07 6.41
CA SER A 74 -3.30 6.68 6.69
C SER A 74 -2.06 6.24 5.90
N ALA A 75 -1.30 5.33 6.49
CA ALA A 75 -0.25 4.61 5.80
C ALA A 75 -0.84 3.72 4.68
N PRO A 76 -0.07 3.42 3.61
CA PRO A 76 -0.51 2.51 2.56
C PRO A 76 -0.90 1.15 3.13
N VAL A 77 -2.04 0.63 2.72
CA VAL A 77 -2.51 -0.71 3.08
C VAL A 77 -1.59 -1.75 2.42
N PRO A 78 -0.94 -2.64 3.22
CA PRO A 78 -0.04 -3.65 2.69
C PRO A 78 -0.72 -4.60 1.70
N GLY A 79 0.01 -5.06 0.68
CA GLY A 79 -0.51 -5.96 -0.35
C GLY A 79 -1.25 -5.26 -1.51
N LEU A 80 -1.77 -4.05 -1.30
CA LEU A 80 -2.43 -3.29 -2.36
C LEU A 80 -1.45 -2.43 -3.18
N PRO A 81 -1.75 -2.18 -4.47
CA PRO A 81 -0.96 -1.32 -5.33
C PRO A 81 -1.24 0.14 -5.01
N VAL A 82 -0.17 0.92 -4.93
CA VAL A 82 -0.22 2.38 -4.82
C VAL A 82 -0.22 2.97 -6.23
N PHE A 83 -1.12 3.91 -6.47
CA PHE A 83 -1.22 4.63 -7.73
C PHE A 83 -1.02 6.13 -7.52
N PRO A 84 -0.42 6.84 -8.48
CA PRO A 84 -0.56 8.28 -8.55
C PRO A 84 -2.00 8.63 -8.95
N GLY A 85 -2.54 9.66 -8.32
CA GLY A 85 -3.89 10.15 -8.55
C GLY A 85 -4.01 11.64 -8.27
N LEU A 86 -5.25 12.12 -8.36
CA LEU A 86 -5.64 13.51 -8.15
C LEU A 86 -6.76 13.56 -7.12
N GLY A 87 -6.57 14.39 -6.11
CA GLY A 87 -7.56 14.70 -5.09
C GLY A 87 -8.29 15.99 -5.46
N CYS A 88 -9.59 16.00 -5.22
CA CYS A 88 -10.37 17.24 -5.27
C CYS A 88 -9.90 18.19 -4.16
N ILE A 89 -9.87 19.49 -4.46
CA ILE A 89 -9.49 20.53 -3.49
C ILE A 89 -10.64 20.90 -2.56
N HIS A 90 -11.90 20.64 -2.96
CA HIS A 90 -13.10 21.05 -2.23
C HIS A 90 -13.74 19.91 -1.41
N CYS A 91 -13.41 18.66 -1.70
CA CYS A 91 -14.01 17.50 -1.05
C CYS A 91 -13.03 16.31 -1.02
N PRO A 92 -13.32 15.24 -0.25
CA PRO A 92 -12.42 14.08 -0.13
C PRO A 92 -12.45 13.15 -1.36
N TYR A 93 -12.97 13.59 -2.50
CA TYR A 93 -13.01 12.78 -3.73
C TYR A 93 -11.62 12.58 -4.32
N VAL A 94 -11.32 11.33 -4.69
CA VAL A 94 -10.03 10.92 -5.27
C VAL A 94 -10.28 10.15 -6.55
N CYS A 95 -9.47 10.44 -7.57
CA CYS A 95 -9.53 9.72 -8.84
C CYS A 95 -8.15 9.62 -9.48
N ARG A 96 -8.03 8.79 -10.52
CA ARG A 96 -6.77 8.61 -11.25
C ARG A 96 -6.67 9.46 -12.51
N ALA A 97 -7.79 9.85 -13.10
CA ALA A 97 -7.82 10.54 -14.38
C ALA A 97 -8.27 12.00 -14.23
N ARG A 98 -7.62 12.87 -14.99
CA ARG A 98 -7.95 14.31 -15.02
C ARG A 98 -9.39 14.55 -15.44
N GLU A 99 -9.83 13.82 -16.46
CA GLU A 99 -11.19 13.93 -17.00
C GLU A 99 -12.24 13.52 -15.97
N THR A 100 -11.96 12.51 -15.14
CA THR A 100 -12.86 12.13 -14.05
C THR A 100 -12.94 13.22 -12.97
N LEU A 101 -11.81 13.87 -12.64
CA LEU A 101 -11.81 14.97 -11.68
C LEU A 101 -12.56 16.19 -12.22
N ARG A 102 -12.33 16.53 -13.48
CA ARG A 102 -13.02 17.64 -14.15
C ARG A 102 -14.53 17.43 -14.17
N ASN A 103 -14.99 16.24 -14.55
CA ASN A 103 -16.41 15.91 -14.55
C ASN A 103 -17.00 15.92 -13.13
N HIS A 104 -16.22 15.49 -12.14
CA HIS A 104 -16.61 15.62 -10.73
C HIS A 104 -16.77 17.09 -10.32
N LEU A 105 -15.78 17.95 -10.58
CA LEU A 105 -15.85 19.39 -10.27
C LEU A 105 -17.04 20.06 -10.96
N LEU A 106 -17.28 19.78 -12.25
CA LEU A 106 -18.41 20.34 -12.99
C LEU A 106 -19.78 19.93 -12.42
N ARG A 107 -19.90 18.72 -11.87
CA ARG A 107 -21.16 18.17 -11.37
C ARG A 107 -21.41 18.48 -9.90
N VAL A 108 -20.37 18.42 -9.08
CA VAL A 108 -20.45 18.50 -7.61
C VAL A 108 -20.06 19.90 -7.11
N HIS A 109 -19.18 20.60 -7.83
CA HIS A 109 -18.70 21.94 -7.50
C HIS A 109 -18.88 22.95 -8.65
N PRO A 110 -20.08 23.04 -9.28
CA PRO A 110 -20.29 23.87 -10.47
C PRO A 110 -19.95 25.35 -10.23
N GLU A 111 -20.14 25.87 -9.03
CA GLU A 111 -19.84 27.24 -8.61
C GLU A 111 -18.35 27.60 -8.74
N THR A 112 -17.46 26.63 -8.53
CA THR A 112 -16.01 26.82 -8.65
C THR A 112 -15.55 26.82 -10.12
N THR A 113 -16.39 26.30 -11.02
CA THR A 113 -16.11 26.21 -12.46
C THR A 113 -16.83 27.28 -13.28
N ARG A 114 -17.78 28.03 -12.69
CA ARG A 114 -18.47 29.15 -13.34
C ARG A 114 -17.53 30.35 -13.45
N VAL A 115 -16.77 30.40 -14.54
CA VAL A 115 -16.15 31.65 -14.98
C VAL A 115 -17.27 32.56 -15.47
N GLY A 116 -17.43 33.74 -14.87
CA GLY A 116 -18.47 34.71 -15.24
C GLY A 116 -18.50 34.98 -16.76
N ARG A 117 -19.67 35.37 -17.27
CA ARG A 117 -19.91 35.66 -18.71
C ARG A 117 -18.75 36.51 -19.27
N GLY A 118 -17.84 35.88 -20.03
CA GLY A 118 -16.70 36.53 -20.68
C GLY A 118 -15.30 36.13 -20.19
N GLY A 119 -15.14 35.30 -19.15
CA GLY A 119 -13.83 34.93 -18.63
C GLY A 119 -13.15 33.75 -19.34
N ARG A 120 -11.81 33.84 -19.48
CA ARG A 120 -10.95 32.84 -20.16
C ARG A 120 -11.18 31.41 -19.63
N ARG A 121 -11.10 30.44 -20.55
CA ARG A 121 -11.11 29.00 -20.29
C ARG A 121 -10.17 28.68 -19.11
N PRO A 122 -10.60 27.90 -18.09
CA PRO A 122 -9.74 27.60 -16.96
C PRO A 122 -8.44 26.96 -17.46
N PRO A 123 -7.29 27.29 -16.83
CA PRO A 123 -5.99 26.78 -17.26
C PRO A 123 -6.06 25.26 -17.37
N ASN A 124 -5.53 24.72 -18.47
CA ASN A 124 -5.40 23.29 -18.67
C ASN A 124 -4.28 22.69 -17.80
N ASP A 125 -3.89 23.38 -16.72
CA ASP A 125 -2.80 22.98 -15.85
C ASP A 125 -3.26 21.92 -14.85
N LEU A 126 -2.45 20.87 -14.75
CA LEU A 126 -2.68 19.72 -13.88
C LEU A 126 -2.72 20.14 -12.41
N GLU A 127 -1.93 21.14 -12.03
CA GLU A 127 -1.85 21.67 -10.67
C GLU A 127 -3.07 22.52 -10.28
N SER A 128 -3.73 23.16 -11.25
CA SER A 128 -4.90 24.01 -10.97
C SER A 128 -6.20 23.22 -10.79
N LEU A 129 -6.26 21.97 -11.28
CA LEU A 129 -7.48 21.16 -11.23
C LEU A 129 -7.60 20.29 -9.97
N GLY A 130 -6.49 19.98 -9.31
CA GLY A 130 -6.49 19.08 -8.18
C GLY A 130 -5.14 18.93 -7.52
N ARG A 131 -5.14 18.43 -6.28
CA ARG A 131 -3.90 18.11 -5.57
C ARG A 131 -3.32 16.79 -6.08
N PRO A 132 -2.03 16.72 -6.47
CA PRO A 132 -1.38 15.45 -6.77
C PRO A 132 -1.27 14.63 -5.48
N ILE A 133 -1.84 13.43 -5.49
CA ILE A 133 -1.87 12.55 -4.31
C ILE A 133 -1.52 11.12 -4.69
N TYR A 134 -1.22 10.32 -3.67
CA TYR A 134 -1.12 8.88 -3.81
C TYR A 134 -2.42 8.25 -3.34
N CYS A 135 -2.90 7.26 -4.07
CA CYS A 135 -4.15 6.60 -3.76
C CYS A 135 -4.09 5.09 -3.93
N GLN A 136 -4.91 4.39 -3.15
CA GLN A 136 -5.14 2.95 -3.27
C GLN A 136 -6.64 2.69 -3.48
N ARG A 137 -6.96 1.45 -3.83
CA ARG A 137 -8.34 0.96 -3.89
C ARG A 137 -8.37 -0.47 -3.35
N PHE A 138 -9.49 -0.85 -2.74
CA PHE A 138 -9.71 -2.23 -2.32
C PHE A 138 -10.11 -3.10 -3.50
N PHE A 139 -11.19 -2.74 -4.20
CA PHE A 139 -11.76 -3.58 -5.24
C PHE A 139 -11.52 -2.98 -6.64
N PRO A 140 -11.20 -3.80 -7.65
CA PRO A 140 -10.95 -3.29 -9.01
C PRO A 140 -12.23 -2.82 -9.71
N SER A 141 -13.38 -3.38 -9.36
CA SER A 141 -14.72 -3.04 -9.88
C SER A 141 -15.78 -3.46 -8.85
N ALA A 142 -16.79 -2.63 -8.57
CA ALA A 142 -18.06 -2.89 -7.83
C ALA A 142 -18.49 -1.66 -7.00
N ALA A 143 -19.54 -1.77 -6.19
CA ALA A 143 -20.00 -0.77 -5.22
C ALA A 143 -18.90 -0.28 -4.24
N GLY A 144 -17.82 -1.05 -4.04
CA GLY A 144 -16.67 -0.66 -3.20
C GLY A 144 -15.41 -0.26 -3.97
N SER A 145 -15.46 -0.06 -5.29
CA SER A 145 -14.29 0.32 -6.09
C SER A 145 -14.03 1.83 -6.06
N THR A 146 -13.91 2.40 -4.87
CA THR A 146 -13.50 3.79 -4.68
C THR A 146 -12.00 3.86 -4.44
N PHE A 147 -11.42 4.98 -4.85
CA PHE A 147 -10.05 5.31 -4.49
C PHE A 147 -10.06 6.10 -3.19
N PHE A 148 -9.09 5.84 -2.32
CA PHE A 148 -8.84 6.61 -1.13
C PHE A 148 -7.41 7.13 -1.14
N GLU A 149 -7.24 8.34 -0.61
CA GLU A 149 -5.94 8.98 -0.45
C GLU A 149 -5.15 8.26 0.65
N ILE A 150 -3.85 8.16 0.43
CA ILE A 150 -2.88 7.67 1.41
C ILE A 150 -1.82 8.73 1.64
N GLN A 151 -1.24 8.74 2.83
CA GLN A 151 -0.14 9.63 3.15
C GLN A 151 1.03 9.36 2.19
N SER A 152 1.56 10.44 1.58
CA SER A 152 2.76 10.36 0.76
C SER A 152 3.96 9.97 1.63
N SER A 153 4.21 8.67 1.74
CA SER A 153 5.41 8.16 2.38
C SER A 153 6.55 8.07 1.36
N ALA A 154 7.80 8.18 1.82
CA ALA A 154 8.96 7.92 0.98
C ALA A 154 8.89 6.51 0.33
N GLN A 155 8.27 5.54 1.01
CA GLN A 155 7.96 4.22 0.44
C GLN A 155 7.01 4.28 -0.76
N ALA A 156 5.93 5.07 -0.71
CA ALA A 156 5.01 5.24 -1.85
C ALA A 156 5.73 5.84 -3.07
N LYS A 157 6.63 6.81 -2.84
CA LYS A 157 7.49 7.38 -3.89
C LYS A 157 8.47 6.36 -4.45
N ARG A 158 9.07 5.51 -3.61
CA ARG A 158 10.01 4.46 -4.00
C ARG A 158 9.35 3.34 -4.81
N LEU A 159 8.17 2.88 -4.42
CA LEU A 159 7.41 1.83 -5.13
C LEU A 159 7.07 2.21 -6.59
N LEU A 160 6.95 3.51 -6.88
CA LEU A 160 6.67 4.03 -8.22
C LEU A 160 7.93 4.28 -9.05
N GLN A 161 9.10 4.41 -8.42
CA GLN A 161 10.41 4.51 -9.09
C GLN A 161 10.96 3.14 -9.51
N LYS A 162 10.16 2.07 -9.37
CA LYS A 162 10.56 0.73 -9.77
C LYS A 162 11.00 0.74 -11.24
N PRO A 163 12.21 0.24 -11.57
CA PRO A 163 12.66 0.13 -12.95
C PRO A 163 11.72 -0.76 -13.77
N ALA A 164 11.50 -0.38 -15.03
CA ALA A 164 10.67 -1.14 -15.95
C ALA A 164 11.24 -2.57 -16.12
N GLY A 165 10.37 -3.58 -16.01
CA GLY A 165 10.75 -5.00 -16.14
C GLY A 165 11.04 -5.74 -14.83
N MET A 166 11.27 -5.06 -13.71
CA MET A 166 11.48 -5.74 -12.42
C MET A 166 10.14 -6.13 -11.76
N SER A 167 10.04 -7.29 -11.12
CA SER A 167 8.83 -7.65 -10.35
C SER A 167 8.67 -6.74 -9.12
N ARG A 168 7.44 -6.42 -8.71
CA ARG A 168 7.19 -5.55 -7.54
C ARG A 168 7.73 -6.19 -6.24
N VAL A 169 7.59 -7.51 -6.13
CA VAL A 169 8.09 -8.27 -4.96
C VAL A 169 9.62 -8.27 -4.96
N ALA A 170 10.24 -8.50 -6.12
CA ALA A 170 11.69 -8.48 -6.26
C ALA A 170 12.27 -7.10 -5.91
N PHE A 171 11.60 -6.02 -6.32
CA PHE A 171 12.03 -4.66 -5.99
C PHE A 171 11.93 -4.34 -4.49
N ILE A 172 10.82 -4.72 -3.84
CA ILE A 172 10.67 -4.53 -2.38
C ILE A 172 11.73 -5.34 -1.62
N GLN A 173 11.97 -6.58 -2.05
CA GLN A 173 12.92 -7.48 -1.40
C GLN A 173 14.37 -7.02 -1.61
N ALA A 174 14.72 -6.57 -2.82
CA ALA A 174 16.02 -5.98 -3.09
C ALA A 174 16.27 -4.72 -2.24
N GLN A 175 15.24 -3.89 -2.05
CA GLN A 175 15.36 -2.69 -1.22
C GLN A 175 15.50 -3.04 0.27
N ALA A 176 14.74 -4.00 0.78
CA ALA A 176 14.86 -4.46 2.18
C ALA A 176 16.23 -5.08 2.45
N ASN A 177 16.79 -5.81 1.49
CA ASN A 177 18.15 -6.35 1.57
C ASN A 177 19.19 -5.22 1.57
N LEU A 178 19.03 -4.20 0.73
CA LEU A 178 19.90 -3.02 0.71
C LEU A 178 19.88 -2.26 2.04
N ASP A 179 18.70 -2.04 2.62
CA ASP A 179 18.57 -1.36 3.92
C ASP A 179 19.24 -2.20 5.03
N LEU A 180 19.05 -3.53 5.04
CA LEU A 180 19.72 -4.44 5.97
C LEU A 180 21.25 -4.46 5.80
N ASP A 181 21.74 -4.44 4.56
CA ASP A 181 23.17 -4.40 4.26
C ASP A 181 23.82 -3.09 4.73
N CYS A 182 23.11 -1.97 4.59
CA CYS A 182 23.54 -0.68 5.13
C CYS A 182 23.62 -0.70 6.66
N ASP A 183 22.60 -1.24 7.33
CA ASP A 183 22.57 -1.35 8.79
C ASP A 183 23.74 -2.23 9.30
N LEU A 184 23.95 -3.39 8.67
CA LEU A 184 25.07 -4.28 9.00
C LEU A 184 26.44 -3.66 8.72
N ALA A 185 26.56 -2.79 7.72
CA ALA A 185 27.79 -2.07 7.43
C ALA A 185 28.05 -0.97 8.47
N ALA A 186 27.01 -0.30 8.96
CA ALA A 186 27.10 0.67 10.05
C ALA A 186 27.54 0.00 11.36
N ASP A 187 26.92 -1.13 11.73
CA ASP A 187 27.30 -1.91 12.92
C ASP A 187 28.77 -2.33 12.88
N ARG A 188 29.26 -2.80 11.72
CA ARG A 188 30.68 -3.16 11.55
C ARG A 188 31.63 -1.96 11.64
N ALA A 189 31.20 -0.79 11.18
CA ALA A 189 32.00 0.43 11.27
C ALA A 189 32.11 0.89 12.73
N ASP A 190 31.01 0.80 13.48
CA ASP A 190 30.99 1.07 14.92
C ASP A 190 31.88 0.09 15.69
N ASP A 191 31.80 -1.22 15.40
CA ASP A 191 32.66 -2.25 16.00
C ASP A 191 34.16 -1.99 15.72
N GLN A 192 34.50 -1.59 14.49
CA GLN A 192 35.89 -1.26 14.12
C GLN A 192 36.37 0.01 14.82
N GLN A 193 35.50 1.00 15.01
CA GLN A 193 35.83 2.23 15.73
C GLN A 193 36.04 1.97 17.22
N ILE A 194 35.23 1.10 17.83
CA ILE A 194 35.40 0.65 19.22
C ILE A 194 36.72 -0.11 19.38
N SER A 195 37.06 -1.00 18.45
CA SER A 195 38.33 -1.73 18.48
C SER A 195 39.55 -0.85 18.21
N ALA A 196 39.42 0.26 17.47
CA ALA A 196 40.51 1.19 17.18
C ALA A 196 40.77 2.20 18.31
N GLN A 197 39.78 2.45 19.18
CA GLN A 197 39.92 3.31 20.36
C GLN A 197 40.41 2.57 21.61
N GLY A 198 40.53 1.24 21.57
CA GLY A 198 41.09 0.45 22.67
C GLY A 198 42.60 0.59 22.75
N ASP A 199 43.09 1.43 23.66
CA ASP A 199 44.51 1.46 24.04
C ASP A 199 44.85 0.12 24.72
N PRO A 200 45.88 -0.64 24.28
CA PRO A 200 46.15 -2.00 24.78
C PRO A 200 46.49 -2.08 26.27
N THR A 201 46.67 -0.94 26.94
CA THR A 201 46.93 -0.80 28.38
C THR A 201 45.76 -0.24 29.19
N GLU A 202 44.62 0.11 28.57
CA GLU A 202 43.42 0.50 29.33
C GLU A 202 42.69 -0.75 29.86
N ILE A 203 42.83 -0.97 31.16
CA ILE A 203 42.00 -1.92 31.90
C ILE A 203 40.56 -1.41 31.81
N SER A 204 39.64 -2.23 31.30
CA SER A 204 38.26 -1.80 31.13
C SER A 204 37.66 -1.35 32.48
N PRO A 205 36.88 -0.25 32.54
CA PRO A 205 36.26 0.21 33.80
C PRO A 205 35.40 -0.84 34.50
N TRP A 206 34.95 -1.86 33.76
CA TRP A 206 34.21 -3.01 34.29
C TRP A 206 35.09 -3.98 35.11
N LEU A 207 36.38 -4.07 34.75
CA LEU A 207 37.39 -4.89 35.44
C LEU A 207 37.80 -4.29 36.80
N GLU A 208 37.72 -2.97 36.99
CA GLU A 208 37.98 -2.32 38.29
C GLU A 208 36.88 -2.58 39.33
N LEU A 209 35.64 -2.80 38.87
CA LEU A 209 34.47 -3.02 39.74
C LEU A 209 34.37 -4.44 40.30
N THR A 210 35.07 -5.41 39.71
CA THR A 210 35.06 -6.81 40.16
C THR A 210 36.46 -7.19 40.63
N GLN A 211 36.88 -6.68 41.79
CA GLN A 211 38.09 -7.18 42.44
C GLN A 211 37.90 -8.67 42.77
N TRP A 212 38.49 -9.53 41.94
CA TRP A 212 38.43 -10.98 42.14
C TRP A 212 39.09 -11.34 43.47
N PRO A 213 38.44 -12.15 44.31
CA PRO A 213 39.06 -12.62 45.55
C PRO A 213 40.26 -13.53 45.22
N LYS A 214 41.34 -13.38 45.99
CA LYS A 214 42.56 -14.20 45.89
C LYS A 214 42.32 -15.66 46.27
#